data_AF-A0A964UTZ8-F1
#
_entry.id   AF-A0A964UTZ8-F1
#
_cell.length_a   1.000
_cell.length_b   1.000
_cell.length_c   1.000
_cell.angle_alpha   90.00
_cell.angle_beta   90.00
_cell.angle_gamma   90.00
#
_symmetry.space_group_name_H-M   'P 1'
#
loop_
_entity.id
_entity.type
_entity.pdbx_description
1 polymer ?
#
loop_
_entity_poly.entity_id
_entity_poly.type
_entity_poly.pdbx_seq_one_letter_code
_entity_poly.pdbx_strand_id
1 'polypeptide(L)'
;MADLDFAGVSPEEFAKIVKGLSNKEINEIARDEVLRTRVLAEVFGRMGRQFRPETAGTLEALIRWKVGDGHEAVYETRIAEGTCTVTEGRSDAEPRVTLVMGDAEFLKLVSGNSNPVTMFMTRKLKIAGDVALAAGLTRYFDIPKA
;
A
#
# COMPACT_ATOMS: atom_id res chain seq x y z
N MET A 1 -8.90 0.52 24.14
CA MET A 1 -7.86 1.02 23.23
C MET A 1 -8.56 1.97 22.28
N ALA A 2 -8.15 3.23 22.29
CA ALA A 2 -8.86 4.35 21.69
C ALA A 2 -9.19 4.11 20.21
N ASP A 3 -10.32 4.65 19.76
CA ASP A 3 -10.81 4.68 18.39
C ASP A 3 -9.71 5.21 17.44
N LEU A 4 -8.86 4.32 16.95
CA LEU A 4 -7.95 4.60 15.84
C LEU A 4 -8.78 4.61 14.56
N ASP A 5 -9.46 5.74 14.32
CA ASP A 5 -10.19 5.96 13.09
C ASP A 5 -9.23 6.38 11.97
N PHE A 6 -8.46 5.42 11.45
CA PHE A 6 -7.62 5.63 10.26
C PHE A 6 -8.45 6.02 9.02
N ALA A 7 -9.77 5.77 9.04
CA ALA A 7 -10.69 6.09 7.94
C ALA A 7 -11.13 7.55 7.93
N GLY A 8 -11.27 8.18 9.11
CA GLY A 8 -11.69 9.58 9.24
C GLY A 8 -10.59 10.64 9.15
N VAL A 9 -9.30 10.24 9.14
CA VAL A 9 -8.16 11.18 9.22
C VAL A 9 -7.59 11.56 7.87
N SER A 10 -7.04 12.78 7.75
CA SER A 10 -6.31 13.21 6.55
C SER A 10 -5.10 12.32 6.23
N PRO A 11 -4.59 12.32 4.98
CA PRO A 11 -3.37 11.57 4.65
C PRO A 11 -2.15 11.94 5.50
N GLU A 12 -2.01 13.22 5.87
CA GLU A 12 -0.94 13.72 6.74
C GLU A 12 -1.09 13.23 8.17
N GLU A 13 -2.30 13.26 8.72
CA GLU A 13 -2.59 12.69 10.04
C GLU A 13 -2.37 11.18 10.07
N PHE A 14 -2.80 10.47 9.02
CA PHE A 14 -2.51 9.05 8.84
C PHE A 14 -1.00 8.79 8.91
N ALA A 15 -0.19 9.59 8.21
CA ALA A 15 1.26 9.46 8.25
C ALA A 15 1.86 9.74 9.63
N LYS A 16 1.34 10.72 10.37
CA LYS A 16 1.76 11.00 11.75
C LYS A 16 1.41 9.86 12.71
N ILE A 17 0.21 9.28 12.58
CA ILE A 17 -0.21 8.13 13.39
C ILE A 17 0.71 6.94 13.12
N VAL A 18 0.94 6.59 11.84
CA VAL A 18 1.82 5.46 11.48
C VAL A 18 3.26 5.69 11.96
N LYS A 19 3.75 6.95 11.96
CA LYS A 19 5.08 7.31 12.47
C LYS A 19 5.21 7.09 13.97
N GLY A 20 4.12 7.32 14.71
CA GLY A 20 4.06 7.13 16.16
C GLY A 20 3.98 5.66 16.60
N LEU A 21 3.63 4.74 15.70
CA LEU A 21 3.47 3.32 16.01
C LEU A 21 4.71 2.49 15.63
N SER A 22 5.10 1.60 16.53
CA SER A 22 6.06 0.54 16.26
C SER A 22 5.47 -0.53 15.33
N ASN A 23 6.33 -1.33 14.68
CA ASN A 23 5.86 -2.48 13.89
C ASN A 23 5.02 -3.44 14.73
N LYS A 24 5.39 -3.62 16.01
CA LYS A 24 4.69 -4.51 16.94
C LYS A 24 3.27 -4.02 17.20
N GLU A 25 3.09 -2.72 17.48
CA GLU A 25 1.76 -2.14 17.73
C GLU A 25 0.89 -2.21 16.48
N ILE A 26 1.42 -1.88 15.29
CA ILE A 26 0.65 -2.02 14.04
C ILE A 26 0.21 -3.46 13.83
N ASN A 27 1.10 -4.42 14.04
CA ASN A 27 0.78 -5.84 13.87
C ASN A 27 -0.19 -6.35 14.95
N GLU A 28 -0.18 -5.79 16.16
CA GLU A 28 -1.18 -6.10 17.20
C GLU A 28 -2.55 -5.54 16.83
N ILE A 29 -2.62 -4.32 16.29
CA ILE A 29 -3.86 -3.72 15.77
C ILE A 29 -4.40 -4.55 14.60
N ALA A 30 -3.53 -5.00 13.69
CA ALA A 30 -3.91 -5.81 12.54
C ALA A 30 -4.51 -7.18 12.90
N ARG A 31 -4.42 -7.64 14.16
CA ARG A 31 -5.09 -8.87 14.60
C ARG A 31 -6.60 -8.73 14.72
N ASP A 32 -7.11 -7.51 14.84
CA ASP A 32 -8.54 -7.24 14.73
C ASP A 32 -8.91 -7.23 13.25
N GLU A 33 -9.55 -8.30 12.78
CA GLU A 33 -9.89 -8.48 11.36
C GLU A 33 -10.84 -7.39 10.83
N VAL A 34 -11.77 -6.91 11.67
CA VAL A 34 -12.74 -5.88 11.28
C VAL A 34 -12.02 -4.54 11.12
N LEU A 35 -11.18 -4.17 12.09
CA LEU A 35 -10.40 -2.94 12.02
C LEU A 35 -9.39 -3.00 10.86
N ARG A 36 -8.67 -4.12 10.71
CA ARG A 36 -7.71 -4.34 9.63
C ARG A 36 -8.36 -4.16 8.26
N THR A 37 -9.50 -4.80 8.03
CA THR A 37 -10.23 -4.69 6.75
C THR A 37 -10.60 -3.24 6.45
N ARG A 38 -11.10 -2.51 7.45
CA ARG A 38 -11.44 -1.08 7.30
C ARG A 38 -10.21 -0.23 6.97
N VAL A 39 -9.08 -0.46 7.64
CA VAL A 39 -7.83 0.27 7.40
C VAL A 39 -7.31 0.01 5.99
N LEU A 40 -7.28 -1.24 5.54
CA LEU A 40 -6.82 -1.58 4.20
C LEU A 40 -7.74 -0.98 3.13
N ALA A 41 -9.06 -1.12 3.28
CA ALA A 41 -10.02 -0.55 2.35
C ALA A 41 -9.86 0.98 2.21
N GLU A 42 -9.65 1.69 3.32
CA GLU A 42 -9.40 3.13 3.29
C GLU A 42 -8.09 3.47 2.55
N VAL A 43 -6.97 2.82 2.92
CA VAL A 43 -5.66 3.10 2.33
C VAL A 43 -5.67 2.84 0.82
N PHE A 44 -6.25 1.71 0.41
CA PHE A 44 -6.40 1.39 -1.01
C PHE A 44 -7.37 2.33 -1.72
N GLY A 45 -8.44 2.78 -1.06
CA GLY A 45 -9.34 3.82 -1.58
C GLY A 45 -8.63 5.17 -1.82
N ARG A 46 -7.63 5.50 -0.99
CA ARG A 46 -6.81 6.71 -1.15
C ARG A 46 -5.81 6.60 -2.30
N MET A 47 -5.28 5.41 -2.59
CA MET A 47 -4.31 5.23 -3.68
C MET A 47 -4.83 5.76 -5.03
N GLY A 48 -6.11 5.53 -5.35
CA GLY A 48 -6.71 6.07 -6.57
C GLY A 48 -6.76 7.60 -6.59
N ARG A 49 -7.00 8.24 -5.44
CA ARG A 49 -7.05 9.71 -5.29
C ARG A 49 -5.67 10.36 -5.29
N GLN A 50 -4.66 9.64 -4.82
CA GLN A 50 -3.28 10.10 -4.75
C GLN A 50 -2.51 9.84 -6.06
N PHE A 51 -3.13 9.18 -7.03
CA PHE A 51 -2.48 8.88 -8.29
C PHE A 51 -2.16 10.15 -9.10
N ARG A 52 -0.95 10.18 -9.66
CA ARG A 52 -0.39 11.28 -10.44
C ARG A 52 -0.37 10.92 -11.94
N PRO A 53 -1.43 11.22 -12.70
CA PRO A 53 -1.52 10.83 -14.10
C PRO A 53 -0.39 11.41 -14.96
N GLU A 54 0.08 12.61 -14.61
CA GLU A 54 1.13 13.31 -15.35
C GLU A 54 2.51 12.64 -15.25
N THR A 55 2.75 11.83 -14.21
CA THR A 55 4.00 11.07 -14.07
C THR A 55 3.90 9.66 -14.65
N ALA A 56 2.68 9.18 -14.90
CA ALA A 56 2.40 7.84 -15.40
C ALA A 56 2.62 7.68 -16.91
N GLY A 57 2.48 8.75 -17.70
CA GLY A 57 2.65 8.71 -19.15
C GLY A 57 1.75 7.65 -19.80
N THR A 58 2.35 6.76 -20.60
CA THR A 58 1.63 5.65 -21.28
C THR A 58 1.71 4.33 -20.51
N LEU A 59 1.94 4.36 -19.19
CA LEU A 59 2.03 3.14 -18.39
C LEU A 59 0.70 2.39 -18.39
N GLU A 60 0.77 1.11 -18.78
CA GLU A 60 -0.25 0.11 -18.50
C GLU A 60 0.34 -0.99 -17.62
N ALA A 61 -0.26 -1.19 -16.45
CA ALA A 61 0.17 -2.21 -15.51
C ALA A 61 -0.94 -2.62 -14.55
N LEU A 62 -1.02 -3.92 -14.28
CA LEU A 62 -1.69 -4.47 -13.12
C LEU A 62 -0.64 -4.73 -12.04
N ILE A 63 -0.81 -4.11 -10.88
CA ILE A 63 0.03 -4.33 -9.69
C ILE A 63 -0.82 -5.12 -8.69
N ARG A 64 -0.31 -6.27 -8.24
CA ARG A 64 -0.95 -7.07 -7.20
C ARG A 64 -0.24 -6.85 -5.86
N TRP A 65 -1.01 -6.57 -4.83
CA TRP A 65 -0.56 -6.37 -3.46
C TRP A 65 -0.98 -7.57 -2.63
N LYS A 66 -0.04 -8.14 -1.88
CA LYS A 66 -0.28 -9.20 -0.92
C LYS A 66 0.20 -8.72 0.44
N VAL A 67 -0.74 -8.39 1.32
CA VAL A 67 -0.47 -7.69 2.59
C VAL A 67 -0.80 -8.60 3.76
N GLY A 68 0.15 -8.75 4.68
CA GLY A 68 -0.01 -9.50 5.93
C GLY A 68 0.80 -10.79 5.98
N ASP A 69 1.24 -11.15 7.18
CA ASP A 69 2.03 -12.35 7.47
C ASP A 69 1.13 -13.45 8.03
N GLY A 70 0.62 -14.33 7.16
CA GLY A 70 -0.21 -15.48 7.52
C GLY A 70 -1.71 -15.30 7.30
N HIS A 71 -2.23 -14.07 7.40
CA HIS A 71 -3.61 -13.69 7.05
C HIS A 71 -3.59 -12.68 5.90
N GLU A 72 -3.24 -13.18 4.72
CA GLU A 72 -2.96 -12.34 3.56
C GLU A 72 -4.24 -11.69 3.00
N ALA A 73 -4.23 -10.37 2.89
CA ALA A 73 -5.20 -9.60 2.11
C ALA A 73 -4.61 -9.34 0.72
N VAL A 74 -5.43 -9.51 -0.32
CA VAL A 74 -5.02 -9.27 -1.70
C VAL A 74 -5.78 -8.08 -2.25
N TYR A 75 -5.07 -7.17 -2.89
CA TYR A 75 -5.64 -6.04 -3.63
C TYR A 75 -4.92 -5.91 -4.97
N GLU A 76 -5.60 -5.32 -5.94
CA GLU A 76 -5.05 -5.00 -7.24
C GLU A 76 -5.24 -3.52 -7.55
N THR A 77 -4.16 -2.88 -7.99
CA THR A 77 -4.23 -1.53 -8.56
C THR A 77 -3.90 -1.63 -10.04
N ARG A 78 -4.81 -1.17 -10.91
CA ARG A 78 -4.61 -1.12 -12.35
C ARG A 78 -4.37 0.32 -12.77
N ILE A 79 -3.20 0.56 -13.36
CA ILE A 79 -2.88 1.82 -14.03
C ILE A 79 -3.12 1.61 -15.52
N ALA A 80 -4.04 2.37 -16.10
CA ALA A 80 -4.33 2.38 -17.54
C ALA A 80 -5.00 3.71 -17.91
N GLU A 81 -4.73 4.21 -19.12
CA GLU A 81 -5.39 5.40 -19.68
C GLU A 81 -5.32 6.63 -18.77
N GLY A 82 -4.21 6.80 -18.04
CA GLY A 82 -4.06 7.92 -17.10
C GLY A 82 -4.94 7.82 -15.86
N THR A 83 -5.43 6.63 -15.51
CA THR A 83 -6.22 6.38 -14.30
C THR A 83 -5.59 5.27 -13.46
N CYS A 84 -5.86 5.29 -12.15
CA CYS A 84 -5.55 4.20 -11.24
C CYS A 84 -6.86 3.70 -10.61
N THR A 85 -7.25 2.47 -10.95
CA THR A 85 -8.41 1.80 -10.36
C THR A 85 -7.94 0.76 -9.35
N VAL A 86 -8.72 0.57 -8.29
CA VAL A 86 -8.37 -0.34 -7.20
C VAL A 86 -9.48 -1.37 -7.03
N THR A 87 -9.11 -2.63 -6.88
CA THR A 87 -10.02 -3.75 -6.68
C THR A 87 -9.55 -4.58 -5.49
N GLU A 88 -10.46 -4.91 -4.59
CA GLU A 88 -10.20 -5.88 -3.53
C GLU A 88 -10.23 -7.30 -4.11
N GLY A 89 -9.28 -8.13 -3.68
CA GLY A 89 -9.11 -9.49 -4.16
C GLY A 89 -8.18 -9.59 -5.36
N ARG A 90 -8.26 -10.76 -6.02
CA ARG A 90 -7.44 -11.14 -7.16
C ARG A 90 -8.33 -11.30 -8.39
N SER A 91 -7.93 -10.71 -9.51
CA SER A 91 -8.48 -11.05 -10.83
C SER A 91 -7.70 -12.19 -11.50
N ASP A 92 -8.25 -12.70 -12.61
CA ASP A 92 -7.58 -13.69 -13.46
C ASP A 92 -6.47 -13.08 -14.32
N ALA A 93 -6.35 -11.76 -14.36
CA ALA A 93 -5.30 -11.09 -15.11
C ALA A 93 -3.92 -11.32 -14.47
N GLU A 94 -2.91 -11.45 -15.31
CA GLU A 94 -1.52 -11.61 -14.87
C GLU A 94 -0.97 -10.25 -14.43
N PRO A 95 -0.53 -10.11 -13.15
CA PRO A 95 0.05 -8.87 -12.68
C PRO A 95 1.44 -8.68 -13.29
N ARG A 96 1.73 -7.47 -13.75
CA ARG A 96 3.09 -7.11 -14.19
C ARG A 96 4.07 -7.15 -13.02
N VAL A 97 3.59 -6.84 -11.81
CA VAL A 97 4.36 -6.98 -10.59
C VAL A 97 3.47 -7.34 -9.40
N THR A 98 3.97 -8.21 -8.54
CA THR A 98 3.36 -8.54 -7.26
C THR A 98 4.27 -8.08 -6.12
N LEU A 99 3.71 -7.32 -5.18
CA LEU A 99 4.38 -6.81 -3.98
C LEU A 99 3.85 -7.55 -2.76
N VAL A 100 4.75 -8.18 -2.01
CA VAL A 100 4.40 -8.96 -0.81
C VAL A 100 5.09 -8.37 0.41
N MET A 101 4.33 -8.02 1.44
CA MET A 101 4.83 -7.44 2.68
C MET A 101 3.85 -7.60 3.85
N GLY A 102 4.31 -7.42 5.09
CA GLY A 102 3.44 -7.41 6.27
C GLY A 102 2.59 -6.13 6.39
N ASP A 103 1.63 -6.11 7.31
CA ASP A 103 0.76 -4.95 7.55
C ASP A 103 1.55 -3.70 7.98
N ALA A 104 2.48 -3.84 8.92
CA ALA A 104 3.34 -2.74 9.36
C ALA A 104 4.17 -2.16 8.22
N GLU A 105 4.77 -3.03 7.41
CA GLU A 105 5.53 -2.66 6.22
C GLU A 105 4.66 -1.91 5.20
N PHE A 106 3.46 -2.40 4.93
CA PHE A 106 2.50 -1.76 4.02
C PHE A 106 2.11 -0.36 4.51
N LEU A 107 1.65 -0.23 5.77
CA LEU A 107 1.25 1.09 6.30
C LEU A 107 2.42 2.08 6.30
N LYS A 108 3.64 1.64 6.60
CA LYS A 108 4.82 2.52 6.56
C LYS A 108 5.22 2.91 5.15
N LEU A 109 5.04 2.02 4.17
CA LEU A 109 5.32 2.32 2.77
C LEU A 109 4.34 3.40 2.25
N VAL A 110 3.04 3.16 2.38
CA VAL A 110 1.99 4.04 1.84
C VAL A 110 1.87 5.36 2.59
N SER A 111 2.36 5.43 3.83
CA SER A 111 2.43 6.67 4.60
C SER A 111 3.76 7.43 4.44
N GLY A 112 4.70 6.95 3.62
CA GLY A 112 6.02 7.55 3.45
C GLY A 112 6.98 7.40 4.65
N ASN A 113 6.62 6.60 5.66
CA ASN A 113 7.45 6.36 6.85
C ASN A 113 8.51 5.26 6.65
N SER A 114 8.53 4.58 5.50
CA SER A 114 9.62 3.68 5.12
C SER A 114 9.94 3.79 3.64
N ASN A 115 11.22 3.55 3.32
CA ASN A 115 11.72 3.60 1.95
C ASN A 115 11.62 2.19 1.31
N PRO A 116 10.98 2.04 0.13
CA PRO A 116 10.79 0.74 -0.51
C PRO A 116 12.10 0.03 -0.88
N VAL A 117 13.17 0.77 -1.22
CA VAL A 117 14.49 0.19 -1.51
C VAL A 117 15.07 -0.46 -0.25
N THR A 118 15.01 0.24 0.88
CA THR A 118 15.45 -0.31 2.17
C THR A 118 14.61 -1.53 2.57
N MET A 119 13.28 -1.47 2.38
CA MET A 119 12.40 -2.61 2.68
C MET A 119 12.73 -3.82 1.81
N PHE A 120 13.02 -3.63 0.52
CA PHE A 120 13.43 -4.70 -0.37
C PHE A 120 14.78 -5.30 0.04
N MET A 121 15.79 -4.47 0.27
CA MET A 121 17.13 -4.91 0.71
C MET A 121 17.09 -5.68 2.05
N THR A 122 16.17 -5.31 2.95
CA THR A 122 15.96 -5.98 4.24
C THR A 122 14.97 -7.15 4.17
N ARG A 123 14.52 -7.54 2.97
CA ARG A 123 13.56 -8.64 2.70
C ARG A 123 12.18 -8.45 3.34
N LYS A 124 11.86 -7.23 3.74
CA LYS A 124 10.55 -6.81 4.27
C LYS A 124 9.53 -6.55 3.16
N LEU A 125 10.02 -6.20 1.98
CA LEU A 125 9.26 -6.16 0.74
C LEU A 125 9.82 -7.24 -0.18
N LYS A 126 8.97 -8.15 -0.65
CA LYS A 126 9.31 -9.09 -1.74
C LYS A 126 8.62 -8.62 -3.02
N ILE A 127 9.33 -8.75 -4.13
CA ILE A 127 8.87 -8.33 -5.45
C ILE A 127 8.93 -9.56 -6.36
N ALA A 128 7.83 -9.85 -7.05
CA ALA A 128 7.80 -10.84 -8.12
C ALA A 128 7.34 -10.17 -9.42
N GLY A 129 8.03 -10.42 -10.54
CA GLY A 129 7.76 -9.78 -11.83
C GLY A 129 8.67 -8.57 -12.09
N ASP A 130 8.11 -7.48 -12.61
CA ASP A 130 8.86 -6.30 -13.05
C ASP A 130 9.41 -5.46 -11.88
N VAL A 131 10.68 -5.68 -11.54
CA VAL A 131 11.40 -4.95 -10.48
C VAL A 131 11.57 -3.47 -10.82
N ALA A 132 11.72 -3.10 -12.10
CA ALA A 132 11.88 -1.71 -12.50
C ALA A 132 10.58 -0.92 -12.30
N LEU A 133 9.43 -1.54 -12.58
CA LEU A 133 8.13 -0.97 -12.24
C LEU A 133 7.98 -0.77 -10.72
N ALA A 134 8.32 -1.77 -9.91
CA ALA A 134 8.26 -1.66 -8.45
C ALA A 134 9.15 -0.53 -7.91
N ALA A 135 10.38 -0.41 -8.41
CA ALA A 135 11.31 0.65 -8.00
C ALA A 135 10.81 2.05 -8.35
N GLY A 136 10.02 2.17 -9.43
CA GLY A 136 9.42 3.44 -9.86
C GLY A 136 8.05 3.74 -9.25
N LEU A 137 7.39 2.78 -8.61
CA LEU A 137 5.95 2.86 -8.30
C LEU A 137 5.58 4.08 -7.46
N THR A 138 6.41 4.46 -6.50
CA THR A 138 6.17 5.59 -5.60
C THR A 138 6.07 6.94 -6.31
N ARG A 139 6.66 7.10 -7.51
CA ARG A 139 6.58 8.36 -8.28
C ARG A 139 5.19 8.63 -8.86
N TYR A 140 4.36 7.59 -8.93
CA TYR A 140 3.00 7.66 -9.48
C TYR A 140 1.97 8.06 -8.44
N PHE A 141 2.37 8.26 -7.17
CA PHE A 141 1.47 8.57 -6.08
C PHE A 141 1.98 9.74 -5.24
N ASP A 142 1.06 10.60 -4.81
CA ASP A 142 1.31 11.61 -3.78
C ASP A 142 1.36 10.95 -2.40
N ILE A 143 2.55 10.47 -2.04
CA ILE A 143 2.79 9.86 -0.75
C ILE A 143 2.79 10.94 0.34
N PRO A 144 1.97 10.80 1.40
CA PRO A 144 1.92 11.79 2.48
C PRO A 144 3.27 11.94 3.18
N LYS A 145 3.47 13.12 3.79
CA LYS A 145 4.64 13.41 4.62
C LYS A 145 4.19 13.67 6.05
N ALA A 146 4.84 13.00 7.01
CA ALA A 146 4.55 13.12 8.44
C ALA A 146 5.30 14.28 9.11
#